data_AF-A0A2E4G5V1-F1
#
_entry.id   AF-A0A2E4G5V1-F1
#
_cell.length_a   1.000
_cell.length_b   1.000
_cell.length_c   1.000
_cell.angle_alpha   90.00
_cell.angle_beta   90.00
_cell.angle_gamma   90.00
#
_symmetry.space_group_name_H-M   'P 1'
#
loop_
_entity.id
_entity.type
_entity.pdbx_description
1 polymer ?
#
loop_
_entity_poly.entity_id
_entity_poly.type
_entity_poly.pdbx_seq_one_letter_code
_entity_poly.pdbx_strand_id
1 'polypeptide(L)'
;MFNLRLALILVLATLSGCETTDRPRFEDMSEYELVLHNALLPENEQIVCQEEMSDWIGGSFRRIPRMCFTVAQLKQLQRDAEFASRGRDSASQANSNAGTFGGGLMQ
;
A
#
# COMPACT_ATOMS: atom_id res chain seq x y z
N MET A 1 44.20 13.26 32.60
CA MET A 1 43.90 12.64 31.30
C MET A 1 42.59 11.82 31.28
N PHE A 2 42.11 11.28 32.42
CA PHE A 2 40.85 10.50 32.48
C PHE A 2 39.57 11.32 32.23
N ASN A 3 39.49 12.56 32.73
CA ASN A 3 38.28 13.39 32.64
C ASN A 3 37.89 13.77 31.20
N LEU A 4 38.88 13.98 30.32
CA LEU A 4 38.63 14.33 28.92
C LEU A 4 38.06 13.14 28.14
N ARG A 5 38.56 11.92 28.38
CA ARG A 5 38.05 10.70 27.75
C ARG A 5 36.63 10.38 28.23
N LEU A 6 36.36 10.57 29.52
CA LEU A 6 35.03 10.33 30.10
C LEU A 6 33.99 11.30 29.52
N ALA A 7 34.32 12.59 29.41
CA ALA A 7 33.45 13.59 28.79
C ALA A 7 33.17 13.28 27.31
N LEU A 8 34.18 12.81 26.58
CA LEU A 8 34.06 12.49 25.16
C LEU A 8 33.17 11.26 24.93
N ILE A 9 33.27 10.24 25.79
CA ILE A 9 32.37 9.07 25.77
C ILE A 9 30.93 9.49 26.06
N LEU A 10 30.73 10.39 27.02
CA LEU A 10 29.41 10.87 27.41
C LEU A 10 28.73 11.68 26.29
N VAL A 11 29.50 12.53 25.60
CA VAL A 11 29.03 13.28 24.42
C VAL A 11 28.70 12.34 23.26
N LEU A 12 29.55 11.34 22.97
CA LEU A 12 29.29 10.36 21.92
C LEU A 12 28.05 9.51 22.22
N ALA A 13 27.82 9.15 23.48
CA ALA A 13 26.62 8.40 23.90
C ALA A 13 25.33 9.21 23.76
N THR A 14 25.38 10.54 23.94
CA THR A 14 24.22 11.41 23.70
C THR A 14 23.92 11.65 22.23
N LEU A 15 24.94 11.62 21.36
CA LEU A 15 24.78 11.80 19.91
C LEU A 15 24.21 10.56 19.21
N SER A 16 24.45 9.36 19.75
CA SER A 16 23.86 8.11 19.21
C SER A 16 22.37 7.92 19.56
N GLY A 17 21.78 8.82 20.36
CA GLY A 17 20.40 8.69 20.85
C GLY A 17 19.31 9.21 19.91
N CYS A 18 19.65 9.81 18.76
CA CYS A 18 18.65 10.31 17.82
C CYS A 18 18.26 9.22 16.81
N GLU A 19 17.61 8.17 17.30
CA GLU A 19 16.88 7.21 16.48
C GLU A 19 15.39 7.42 16.73
N THR A 20 14.86 8.54 16.25
CA THR A 20 13.40 8.66 16.13
C THR A 20 12.98 7.83 14.94
N THR A 21 12.74 6.54 15.16
CA THR A 21 11.91 5.68 14.28
C THR A 21 10.44 6.09 14.37
N ASP A 22 10.17 7.40 14.36
CA ASP A 22 8.80 7.92 14.27
C ASP A 22 8.45 7.98 12.79
N ARG A 23 8.07 6.83 12.25
CA ARG A 23 7.58 6.77 10.88
C ARG A 23 6.31 7.62 10.83
N PRO A 24 6.25 8.67 9.99
CA PRO A 24 5.10 9.55 9.95
C PRO A 24 3.84 8.75 9.64
N ARG A 25 2.79 8.94 10.46
CA ARG A 25 1.46 8.39 10.19
C ARG A 25 0.76 9.33 9.21
N PHE A 26 0.80 8.96 7.94
CA PHE A 26 0.21 9.75 6.86
C PHE A 26 -1.31 9.92 7.00
N GLU A 27 -1.96 8.97 7.66
CA GLU A 27 -3.40 8.97 7.94
C GLU A 27 -3.84 10.13 8.83
N ASP A 28 -2.94 10.66 9.67
CA ASP A 28 -3.23 11.78 10.57
C ASP A 28 -2.85 13.14 9.99
N MET A 29 -2.11 13.16 8.87
CA MET A 29 -1.70 14.41 8.23
C MET A 29 -2.88 15.06 7.52
N SER A 30 -2.94 16.39 7.60
CA SER A 30 -3.87 17.18 6.79
C SER A 30 -3.55 17.05 5.30
N GLU A 31 -4.54 17.35 4.45
CA GLU A 31 -4.35 17.35 3.00
C GLU A 31 -3.21 18.30 2.58
N TYR A 32 -3.10 19.47 3.23
CA TYR A 32 -2.03 20.43 2.99
C TYR A 32 -0.64 19.86 3.35
N GLU A 33 -0.51 19.19 4.49
CA GLU A 33 0.75 18.55 4.90
C GLU A 33 1.16 17.45 3.93
N LEU A 34 0.19 16.67 3.43
CA LEU A 34 0.43 15.66 2.40
C LEU A 34 0.89 16.28 1.08
N VAL A 35 0.27 17.38 0.63
CA VAL A 35 0.69 18.11 -0.57
C VAL A 35 2.12 18.63 -0.41
N LEU A 36 2.44 19.23 0.74
CA LEU A 36 3.78 19.73 1.02
C LEU A 36 4.81 18.60 1.08
N HIS A 37 4.45 17.47 1.71
CA HIS A 37 5.30 16.28 1.76
C HIS A 37 5.60 15.73 0.37
N ASN A 38 4.56 15.65 -0.48
CA ASN A 38 4.68 15.12 -1.84
C ASN A 38 5.37 16.07 -2.82
N ALA A 39 5.47 17.37 -2.52
CA ALA A 39 5.93 18.39 -3.45
C ALA A 39 7.34 18.15 -4.02
N LEU A 40 8.20 17.47 -3.27
CA LEU A 40 9.59 17.18 -3.67
C LEU A 40 9.83 15.69 -3.94
N LEU A 41 8.80 14.85 -3.81
CA LEU A 41 8.94 13.42 -3.99
C LEU A 41 8.73 13.02 -5.46
N PRO A 42 9.51 12.05 -5.97
CA PRO A 42 9.23 11.44 -7.25
C PRO A 42 7.86 10.74 -7.20
N GLU A 43 7.17 10.69 -8.34
CA GLU A 43 5.77 10.23 -8.44
C GLU A 43 5.50 8.93 -7.66
N ASN A 44 6.36 7.94 -7.81
CA ASN A 44 6.20 6.61 -7.20
C ASN A 44 6.30 6.62 -5.66
N GLU A 45 6.95 7.63 -5.08
CA GLU A 45 7.10 7.80 -3.64
C GLU A 45 6.03 8.72 -3.03
N GLN A 46 5.27 9.43 -3.87
CA GLN A 46 4.19 10.29 -3.40
C GLN A 46 3.12 9.46 -2.68
N ILE A 47 2.58 10.05 -1.62
CA ILE A 47 1.59 9.46 -0.74
C ILE A 47 0.20 9.90 -1.16
N VAL A 48 -0.70 8.93 -1.34
CA VAL A 48 -2.12 9.16 -1.64
C VAL A 48 -2.95 8.45 -0.58
N CYS A 49 -3.95 9.15 -0.04
CA CYS A 49 -4.83 8.61 0.99
C CYS A 49 -6.23 8.35 0.44
N GLN A 50 -6.77 7.18 0.75
CA GLN A 50 -8.19 6.89 0.67
C GLN A 50 -8.86 7.48 1.90
N GLU A 51 -9.85 8.34 1.70
CA GLU A 51 -10.63 8.91 2.79
C GLU A 51 -11.43 7.85 3.54
N GLU A 52 -11.74 8.14 4.81
CA GLU A 52 -12.60 7.28 5.61
C GLU A 52 -13.93 7.09 4.88
N MET A 53 -14.34 5.83 4.73
CA MET A 53 -15.62 5.50 4.10
C MET A 53 -16.38 4.47 4.93
N SER A 54 -17.69 4.52 4.83
CA SER A 54 -18.55 3.48 5.37
C SER A 54 -19.52 3.01 4.30
N ASP A 55 -19.53 1.70 4.04
CA ASP A 55 -20.35 1.12 2.98
C ASP A 55 -20.79 -0.32 3.30
N TRP A 56 -21.81 -0.80 2.59
CA TRP A 56 -22.29 -2.17 2.63
C TRP A 56 -21.54 -3.04 1.64
N ILE A 57 -20.53 -3.75 2.13
CA ILE A 57 -19.66 -4.62 1.32
C ILE A 57 -19.98 -6.07 1.63
N GLY A 58 -20.39 -6.82 0.60
CA GLY A 58 -20.69 -8.26 0.72
C GLY A 58 -21.82 -8.58 1.71
N GLY A 59 -22.83 -7.71 1.81
CA GLY A 59 -23.96 -7.88 2.74
C GLY A 59 -23.66 -7.48 4.19
N SER A 60 -22.50 -6.90 4.47
CA SER A 60 -22.11 -6.41 5.80
C SER A 60 -21.78 -4.93 5.77
N PHE A 61 -22.27 -4.16 6.75
CA PHE A 61 -21.84 -2.78 6.93
C PHE A 61 -20.39 -2.75 7.44
N ARG A 62 -19.52 -2.04 6.72
CA ARG A 62 -18.10 -1.91 7.06
C ARG A 62 -17.72 -0.44 7.13
N ARG A 63 -16.91 -0.11 8.13
CA ARG A 63 -16.19 1.15 8.20
C ARG A 63 -14.74 0.90 7.81
N ILE A 64 -14.30 1.57 6.76
CA ILE A 64 -12.94 1.53 6.25
C ILE A 64 -12.29 2.82 6.76
N PRO A 65 -11.28 2.73 7.64
CA PRO A 65 -10.57 3.91 8.11
C PRO A 65 -9.81 4.56 6.96
N ARG A 66 -9.37 5.80 7.15
CA ARG A 66 -8.45 6.45 6.22
C ARG A 66 -7.18 5.59 6.09
N MET A 67 -6.73 5.35 4.86
CA MET A 67 -5.55 4.55 4.56
C MET A 67 -4.68 5.25 3.53
N CYS A 68 -3.38 5.32 3.76
CA CYS A 68 -2.46 5.98 2.86
C CYS A 68 -1.45 4.99 2.24
N PHE A 69 -1.12 5.20 0.97
CA PHE A 69 -0.22 4.36 0.20
C PHE A 69 0.70 5.20 -0.65
N THR A 70 1.87 4.66 -1.01
CA THR A 70 2.65 5.25 -2.09
C THR A 70 2.01 4.93 -3.44
N VAL A 71 2.21 5.80 -4.43
CA VAL A 71 1.77 5.53 -5.81
C VAL A 71 2.40 4.22 -6.34
N ALA A 72 3.64 3.90 -5.97
CA ALA A 72 4.26 2.63 -6.35
C ALA A 72 3.48 1.41 -5.81
N GLN A 73 3.05 1.47 -4.55
CA GLN A 73 2.24 0.42 -3.94
C GLN A 73 0.89 0.28 -4.65
N LEU A 74 0.22 1.39 -4.95
CA LEU A 74 -1.04 1.38 -5.69
C LEU A 74 -0.89 0.76 -7.08
N LYS A 75 0.16 1.14 -7.82
CA LYS A 75 0.47 0.55 -9.14
C LYS A 75 0.73 -0.96 -9.03
N GLN A 76 1.36 -1.42 -7.95
CA GLN A 76 1.58 -2.84 -7.72
C GLN A 76 0.27 -3.58 -7.44
N LEU A 77 -0.56 -3.05 -6.53
CA LEU A 77 -1.87 -3.63 -6.22
C LEU A 77 -2.77 -3.74 -7.46
N GLN A 78 -2.73 -2.73 -8.33
CA GLN A 78 -3.47 -2.76 -9.58
C GLN A 78 -2.98 -3.87 -10.52
N ARG A 79 -1.66 -4.02 -10.70
CA ARG A 79 -1.09 -5.11 -11.51
C ARG A 79 -1.47 -6.48 -10.96
N ASP A 80 -1.42 -6.65 -9.64
CA ASP A 80 -1.77 -7.90 -8.98
C ASP A 80 -3.26 -8.23 -9.16
N ALA A 81 -4.14 -7.23 -9.08
CA ALA A 81 -5.56 -7.37 -9.35
C ALA A 81 -5.87 -7.72 -10.82
N GLU A 82 -5.16 -7.11 -11.76
CA GLU A 82 -5.27 -7.42 -13.19
C GLU A 82 -4.84 -8.86 -13.48
N PHE A 83 -3.73 -9.30 -12.87
CA PHE A 83 -3.26 -10.68 -13.01
C PHE A 83 -4.27 -11.70 -12.46
N ALA A 84 -4.82 -11.44 -11.27
CA ALA A 84 -5.85 -12.28 -10.67
C ALA A 84 -7.12 -12.36 -11.53
N SER A 85 -7.51 -11.26 -12.18
CA SER A 85 -8.68 -11.19 -13.05
C SER A 85 -8.49 -12.02 -14.32
N ARG A 86 -7.34 -11.89 -14.99
CA ARG A 86 -7.00 -12.69 -16.19
C ARG A 86 -6.99 -14.20 -15.91
N GLY A 87 -6.56 -14.62 -14.73
CA GLY A 87 -6.61 -16.04 -14.33
C GLY A 87 -8.04 -16.56 -14.21
N ARG A 88 -8.96 -15.74 -13.66
CA ARG A 88 -10.38 -16.07 -13.58
C ARG A 88 -11.03 -16.14 -14.96
N ASP A 89 -10.72 -15.19 -15.83
CA ASP A 89 -11.23 -15.18 -17.21
C ASP A 89 -10.76 -16.42 -17.98
N SER A 90 -9.48 -16.78 -17.82
CA SER A 90 -8.90 -17.98 -18.44
C SER A 90 -9.57 -19.28 -17.93
N ALA A 91 -9.84 -19.39 -16.63
CA ALA A 91 -10.57 -20.52 -16.05
C ALA A 91 -12.03 -20.57 -16.54
N SER A 92 -12.70 -19.41 -16.67
CA SER A 92 -14.06 -19.33 -17.20
C SER A 92 -14.14 -19.71 -18.68
N GLN A 93 -13.14 -19.32 -19.49
CA GLN A 93 -13.05 -19.70 -20.90
C GLN A 93 -12.74 -21.20 -21.07
N ALA A 94 -11.90 -21.79 -20.23
CA ALA A 94 -11.66 -23.24 -20.22
C ALA A 94 -12.94 -24.04 -19.91
N ASN A 95 -13.75 -23.59 -18.95
CA ASN A 95 -15.05 -24.23 -18.65
C ASN A 95 -16.06 -24.06 -19.79
N SER A 96 -16.04 -22.92 -20.48
CA SER A 96 -16.91 -22.65 -21.65
C SER A 96 -16.57 -23.59 -22.82
N ASN A 97 -15.28 -23.87 -23.04
CA ASN A 97 -14.83 -24.78 -24.08
C ASN A 97 -15.08 -26.27 -23.73
N ALA A 98 -15.12 -26.64 -22.45
CA ALA A 98 -15.47 -27.98 -22.00
C ALA A 98 -16.95 -28.36 -22.23
N GLY A 99 -17.84 -27.36 -22.35
CA GLY A 99 -19.27 -27.57 -22.65
C GLY A 99 -19.62 -27.65 -24.14
N THR A 100 -18.69 -27.34 -25.05
CA THR A 100 -19.01 -27.16 -26.49
C THR A 100 -18.72 -28.41 -27.36
N PHE A 101 -18.02 -29.43 -26.85
CA PHE A 101 -17.71 -30.66 -27.61
C PHE A 101 -18.69 -31.84 -27.37
N GLY A 102 -19.94 -31.56 -26.98
CA GLY A 102 -20.94 -32.59 -26.62
C GLY A 102 -22.20 -32.64 -27.49
N GLY A 103 -22.27 -31.91 -28.61
CA GLY A 103 -23.48 -31.79 -29.41
C GLY A 103 -23.23 -31.86 -30.92
N GLY A 104 -22.80 -33.02 -31.41
CA GLY A 104 -22.49 -33.24 -32.83
C GLY A 104 -22.77 -34.66 -33.28
N LEU A 105 -24.00 -35.16 -33.05
CA LEU A 105 -24.49 -36.35 -33.72
C LEU A 105 -26.02 -36.27 -33.78
N MET A 106 -26.55 -35.80 -34.91
CA MET A 106 -27.81 -36.20 -35.56
C MET A 106 -27.92 -35.44 -36.89
N GLN A 107 -27.48 -36.09 -37.96
CA GLN A 107 -28.10 -36.06 -39.30
C GLN A 107 -27.58 -37.27 -40.07
#